data_AF-A0A945I1T8-F1
#
_entry.id   AF-A0A945I1T8-F1
#
_cell.length_a   1.000
_cell.length_b   1.000
_cell.length_c   1.000
_cell.angle_alpha   90.00
_cell.angle_beta   90.00
_cell.angle_gamma   90.00
#
_symmetry.space_group_name_H-M   'P 1'
#
loop_
_entity.id
_entity.type
_entity.pdbx_description
1 polymer ?
#
loop_
_entity_poly.entity_id
_entity_poly.type
_entity_poly.pdbx_seq_one_letter_code
_entity_poly.pdbx_strand_id
1 'polypeptide(L)'
;MKNILFLLIVFSSFSILAQKSKNGTVYKEHPGLSLIETFNDALVNGDFNKAASLLEDDFKIRNGVGTNKDFKGWSKTQFMNNMKWWHSNFDYFSIEKDLPAYPDVIEYKQGNQTWVQTWERIYAVNKNNGVKVDMPFHRLYYLNDDYTQIKSAFEYANQNVFNALSDNNYERTNGTIYINHEYINTVRKVMYAFENSDYEKAYSYFADNASFYDVNDPWGANINLDEAKKRNEGLLDRFEILGFEEIGYPDYLDYEEGNSKTVLSWWKFRMKRNSDGKEILLPIHYSHRFNNEGKIIGSTAFYSSKHMEN
;
A
#
# COMPACT_ATOMS: atom_id res chain seq x y z
N MET A 1 46.07 -57.43 23.55
CA MET A 1 45.74 -56.00 23.35
C MET A 1 44.96 -55.88 22.04
N LYS A 2 43.88 -55.10 22.05
CA LYS A 2 42.76 -55.12 21.11
C LYS A 2 43.13 -54.65 19.69
N ASN A 3 42.69 -55.42 18.69
CA ASN A 3 42.60 -55.01 17.29
C ASN A 3 41.56 -53.89 17.16
N ILE A 4 41.96 -52.72 16.68
CA ILE A 4 41.02 -51.68 16.24
C ILE A 4 41.26 -51.47 14.75
N LEU A 5 40.41 -52.11 13.95
CA LEU A 5 40.28 -51.90 12.53
C LEU A 5 39.57 -50.56 12.32
N PHE A 6 40.25 -49.55 11.81
CA PHE A 6 39.62 -48.29 11.39
C PHE A 6 38.80 -48.55 10.12
N LEU A 7 37.49 -48.69 10.27
CA LEU A 7 36.56 -48.74 9.14
C LEU A 7 36.39 -47.30 8.61
N LEU A 8 37.11 -46.95 7.54
CA LEU A 8 36.94 -45.67 6.86
C LEU A 8 35.64 -45.73 6.04
N ILE A 9 34.51 -45.32 6.64
CA ILE A 9 33.25 -45.14 5.92
C ILE A 9 33.40 -43.86 5.09
N VAL A 10 33.76 -44.01 3.82
CA VAL A 10 33.66 -42.93 2.83
C VAL A 10 32.18 -42.75 2.51
N PHE A 11 31.52 -41.78 3.15
CA PHE A 11 30.26 -41.22 2.64
C PHE A 11 30.58 -40.43 1.38
N SER A 12 30.74 -41.13 0.25
CA SER A 12 30.66 -40.51 -1.06
C SER A 12 29.22 -40.07 -1.26
N SER A 13 28.91 -38.85 -0.82
CA SER A 13 27.74 -38.10 -1.26
C SER A 13 27.91 -37.84 -2.76
N PHE A 14 27.56 -38.84 -3.57
CA PHE A 14 27.19 -38.58 -4.96
C PHE A 14 26.00 -37.65 -4.89
N SER A 15 26.26 -36.36 -5.11
CA SER A 15 25.24 -35.41 -5.53
C SER A 15 24.70 -35.97 -6.85
N ILE A 16 23.68 -36.83 -6.77
CA ILE A 16 22.85 -37.16 -7.92
C ILE A 16 22.24 -35.81 -8.32
N LEU A 17 22.87 -35.13 -9.28
CA LEU A 17 22.23 -34.08 -10.04
C LEU A 17 21.04 -34.77 -10.69
N ALA A 18 19.88 -34.71 -10.05
CA ALA A 18 18.65 -35.29 -10.55
C ALA A 18 18.48 -34.85 -12.00
N GLN A 19 18.35 -35.82 -12.91
CA GLN A 19 18.20 -35.55 -14.34
C GLN A 19 16.92 -34.71 -14.52
N LYS A 20 17.07 -33.46 -14.98
CA LYS A 20 15.94 -32.57 -15.23
C LYS A 20 15.06 -33.19 -16.33
N SER A 21 13.80 -33.47 -16.02
CA SER A 21 12.82 -33.93 -17.02
C SER A 21 12.11 -32.72 -17.64
N LYS A 22 12.19 -32.59 -18.96
CA LYS A 22 11.50 -31.52 -19.71
C LYS A 22 10.00 -31.82 -19.81
N ASN A 23 9.16 -31.05 -19.12
CA ASN A 23 7.69 -31.21 -19.12
C ASN A 23 6.95 -30.30 -20.14
N GLY A 24 7.67 -29.57 -20.98
CA GLY A 24 7.04 -28.67 -21.95
C GLY A 24 8.01 -27.73 -22.62
N THR A 25 7.49 -26.80 -23.42
CA THR A 25 8.25 -25.73 -24.07
C THR A 25 7.60 -24.39 -23.72
N VAL A 26 8.43 -23.37 -23.48
CA VAL A 26 8.00 -21.99 -23.21
C VAL A 26 8.29 -21.14 -24.45
N TYR A 27 7.30 -20.35 -24.88
CA TYR A 27 7.37 -19.50 -26.06
C TYR A 27 7.07 -18.04 -25.71
N LYS A 28 7.97 -17.16 -26.14
CA LYS A 28 7.81 -15.70 -26.11
C LYS A 28 7.03 -15.14 -27.30
N GLU A 29 6.86 -15.96 -28.35
CA GLU A 29 6.12 -15.65 -29.58
C GLU A 29 5.25 -16.87 -29.91
N HIS A 30 3.94 -16.69 -29.88
CA HIS A 30 2.97 -17.77 -30.05
C HIS A 30 1.57 -17.18 -30.34
N PRO A 31 0.73 -17.79 -31.21
CA PRO A 31 -0.62 -17.29 -31.52
C PRO A 31 -1.51 -17.05 -30.29
N GLY A 32 -1.34 -17.89 -29.27
CA GLY A 32 -2.00 -17.75 -27.98
C GLY A 32 -1.76 -16.40 -27.27
N LEU A 33 -0.63 -15.73 -27.50
CA LEU A 33 -0.41 -14.38 -26.95
C LEU A 33 -1.34 -13.36 -27.62
N SER A 34 -1.43 -13.40 -28.95
CA SER A 34 -2.33 -12.53 -29.71
C SER A 34 -3.80 -12.76 -29.36
N LEU A 35 -4.19 -14.00 -29.05
CA LEU A 35 -5.52 -14.33 -28.55
C LEU A 35 -5.82 -13.57 -27.24
N ILE A 36 -4.92 -13.65 -26.25
CA ILE A 36 -5.13 -12.98 -24.96
C ILE A 36 -5.11 -11.46 -25.08
N GLU A 37 -4.21 -10.90 -25.90
CA GLU A 37 -4.19 -9.45 -26.19
C GLU A 37 -5.52 -8.99 -26.80
N THR A 38 -5.99 -9.71 -27.83
CA THR A 38 -7.27 -9.41 -28.50
C THR A 38 -8.46 -9.52 -27.53
N PHE A 39 -8.42 -10.50 -26.62
CA PHE A 39 -9.44 -10.70 -25.60
C PHE A 39 -9.48 -9.54 -24.60
N ASN A 40 -8.33 -9.15 -24.05
CA ASN A 40 -8.24 -8.03 -23.12
C ASN A 40 -8.63 -6.70 -23.76
N ASP A 41 -8.20 -6.44 -25.00
CA ASP A 41 -8.60 -5.26 -25.76
C ASP A 41 -10.12 -5.21 -25.97
N ALA A 42 -10.74 -6.34 -26.26
CA ALA A 42 -12.19 -6.41 -26.41
C ALA A 42 -12.92 -6.12 -25.08
N LEU A 43 -12.39 -6.59 -23.94
CA LEU A 43 -12.94 -6.28 -22.62
C LEU A 43 -12.83 -4.79 -22.27
N VAL A 44 -11.65 -4.19 -22.50
CA VAL A 44 -11.38 -2.77 -22.22
C VAL A 44 -12.24 -1.86 -23.10
N ASN A 45 -12.36 -2.17 -24.39
CA ASN A 45 -13.14 -1.37 -25.34
C ASN A 45 -14.66 -1.65 -25.32
N GLY A 46 -15.13 -2.55 -24.45
CA GLY A 46 -16.55 -2.89 -24.34
C GLY A 46 -17.11 -3.72 -25.49
N ASP A 47 -16.26 -4.33 -26.33
CA ASP A 47 -16.66 -5.27 -27.38
C ASP A 47 -16.92 -6.66 -26.80
N PHE A 48 -17.98 -6.75 -25.98
CA PHE A 48 -18.30 -7.97 -25.24
C PHE A 48 -18.74 -9.13 -26.14
N ASN A 49 -19.20 -8.85 -27.36
CA ASN A 49 -19.53 -9.90 -28.32
C ASN A 49 -18.24 -10.59 -28.80
N LYS A 50 -17.23 -9.80 -29.18
CA LYS A 50 -15.92 -10.32 -29.55
C LYS A 50 -15.23 -11.01 -28.37
N ALA A 51 -15.22 -10.40 -27.19
CA ALA A 51 -14.65 -11.03 -26.00
C ALA A 51 -15.31 -12.38 -25.70
N ALA A 52 -16.64 -12.47 -25.79
CA ALA A 52 -17.37 -13.72 -25.58
C ALA A 52 -17.10 -14.78 -26.66
N SER A 53 -16.86 -14.40 -27.92
CA SER A 53 -16.54 -15.36 -28.98
C SER A 53 -15.17 -16.02 -28.80
N LEU A 54 -14.25 -15.36 -28.08
CA LEU A 54 -12.91 -15.88 -27.77
C LEU A 54 -12.90 -16.81 -26.54
N LEU A 55 -14.06 -17.07 -25.92
CA LEU A 55 -14.23 -18.04 -24.84
C LEU A 55 -15.00 -19.26 -25.34
N GLU A 56 -14.55 -20.45 -24.94
CA GLU A 56 -15.31 -21.70 -25.13
C GLU A 56 -16.64 -21.65 -24.38
N ASP A 57 -17.64 -22.41 -24.85
CA ASP A 57 -18.99 -22.36 -24.27
C ASP A 57 -19.05 -22.86 -22.82
N ASP A 58 -18.21 -23.83 -22.47
CA ASP A 58 -18.10 -24.37 -21.11
C ASP A 58 -17.08 -23.63 -20.24
N PHE A 59 -16.57 -22.48 -20.68
CA PHE A 59 -15.51 -21.71 -20.01
C PHE A 59 -15.74 -21.53 -18.51
N LYS A 60 -14.63 -21.69 -17.76
CA LYS A 60 -14.57 -21.44 -16.31
C LYS A 60 -13.38 -20.55 -15.92
N ILE A 61 -13.64 -19.53 -15.10
CA ILE A 61 -12.59 -18.79 -14.40
C ILE A 61 -12.63 -19.04 -12.89
N ARG A 62 -11.46 -19.25 -12.28
CA ARG A 62 -11.32 -19.59 -10.86
C ARG A 62 -10.41 -18.61 -10.14
N ASN A 63 -10.76 -18.27 -8.91
CA ASN A 63 -9.86 -17.57 -8.00
C ASN A 63 -8.80 -18.56 -7.49
N GLY A 64 -7.54 -18.33 -7.88
CA GLY A 64 -6.40 -19.17 -7.55
C GLY A 64 -5.99 -19.12 -6.07
N VAL A 65 -6.54 -18.19 -5.29
CA VAL A 65 -6.37 -18.13 -3.82
C VAL A 65 -7.66 -18.48 -3.06
N GLY A 66 -8.67 -19.01 -3.73
CA GLY A 66 -9.93 -19.44 -3.09
C GLY A 66 -9.75 -20.69 -2.23
N THR A 67 -10.45 -20.74 -1.08
CA THR A 67 -10.40 -21.87 -0.13
C THR A 67 -11.57 -22.85 -0.28
N ASN A 68 -12.63 -22.47 -1.00
CA ASN A 68 -13.79 -23.33 -1.24
C ASN A 68 -13.48 -24.39 -2.29
N LYS A 69 -13.32 -25.65 -1.86
CA LYS A 69 -13.00 -26.81 -2.71
C LYS A 69 -14.12 -27.22 -3.67
N ASP A 70 -15.36 -26.84 -3.36
CA ASP A 70 -16.53 -27.20 -4.16
C ASP A 70 -16.81 -26.17 -5.26
N PHE A 71 -16.23 -24.97 -5.16
CA PHE A 71 -16.39 -23.93 -6.14
C PHE A 71 -15.73 -24.31 -7.49
N LYS A 72 -16.55 -24.48 -8.53
CA LYS A 72 -16.08 -24.91 -9.86
C LYS A 72 -15.61 -23.78 -10.77
N GLY A 73 -15.67 -22.53 -10.31
CA GLY A 73 -15.39 -21.33 -11.08
C GLY A 73 -16.64 -20.67 -11.63
N TRP A 74 -16.53 -19.40 -12.01
CA TRP A 74 -17.58 -18.67 -12.71
C TRP A 74 -17.71 -19.17 -14.15
N SER A 75 -18.95 -19.27 -14.63
CA SER A 75 -19.24 -19.55 -16.05
C SER A 75 -18.88 -18.36 -16.95
N LYS A 76 -18.80 -18.61 -18.26
CA LYS A 76 -18.75 -17.59 -19.32
C LYS A 76 -19.71 -16.43 -19.06
N THR A 77 -20.99 -16.72 -18.81
CA THR A 77 -22.00 -15.69 -18.55
C THR A 77 -21.70 -14.86 -17.29
N GLN A 78 -21.32 -15.52 -16.19
CA GLN A 78 -21.00 -14.82 -14.94
C GLN A 78 -19.78 -13.91 -15.10
N PHE A 79 -18.72 -14.41 -15.74
CA PHE A 79 -17.53 -13.63 -16.04
C PHE A 79 -17.84 -12.43 -16.94
N MET A 80 -18.56 -12.63 -18.05
CA MET A 80 -18.91 -11.54 -18.97
C MET A 80 -19.81 -10.48 -18.31
N ASN A 81 -20.73 -10.89 -17.44
CA ASN A 81 -21.54 -9.94 -16.67
C ASN A 81 -20.70 -9.13 -15.68
N ASN A 82 -19.72 -9.76 -15.03
CA ASN A 82 -18.76 -9.04 -14.20
C ASN A 82 -17.97 -8.02 -15.05
N MET A 83 -17.45 -8.41 -16.22
CA MET A 83 -16.70 -7.47 -17.07
C MET A 83 -17.54 -6.30 -17.58
N LYS A 84 -18.82 -6.53 -17.89
CA LYS A 84 -19.79 -5.46 -18.20
C LYS A 84 -19.99 -4.52 -17.02
N TRP A 85 -20.07 -5.07 -15.80
CA TRP A 85 -20.16 -4.27 -14.58
C TRP A 85 -18.92 -3.40 -14.39
N TRP A 86 -17.71 -3.94 -14.57
CA TRP A 86 -16.45 -3.17 -14.54
C TRP A 86 -16.47 -2.00 -15.53
N HIS A 87 -16.74 -2.29 -16.79
CA HIS A 87 -16.80 -1.26 -17.84
C HIS A 87 -17.88 -0.18 -17.56
N SER A 88 -18.99 -0.55 -16.94
CA SER A 88 -20.08 0.39 -16.65
C SER A 88 -19.83 1.22 -15.40
N ASN A 89 -19.21 0.65 -14.36
CA ASN A 89 -19.11 1.24 -13.01
C ASN A 89 -17.74 1.82 -12.69
N PHE A 90 -16.77 1.71 -13.59
CA PHE A 90 -15.45 2.29 -13.39
C PHE A 90 -15.08 3.24 -14.52
N ASP A 91 -14.42 4.32 -14.15
CA ASP A 91 -13.68 5.17 -15.08
C ASP A 91 -12.28 4.61 -15.31
N TYR A 92 -11.73 4.89 -16.50
CA TYR A 92 -10.35 4.56 -16.88
C TYR A 92 -10.00 3.07 -16.84
N PHE A 93 -11.00 2.18 -16.97
CA PHE A 93 -10.74 0.74 -16.95
C PHE A 93 -9.72 0.36 -18.03
N SER A 94 -8.56 -0.15 -17.61
CA SER A 94 -7.52 -0.64 -18.49
C SER A 94 -6.92 -1.95 -17.96
N ILE A 95 -6.39 -2.74 -18.89
CA ILE A 95 -5.60 -3.95 -18.62
C ILE A 95 -4.31 -3.77 -19.39
N GLU A 96 -3.20 -3.61 -18.67
CA GLU A 96 -1.87 -3.42 -19.26
C GLU A 96 -0.91 -4.52 -18.83
N LYS A 97 0.22 -4.69 -19.51
CA LYS A 97 1.26 -5.63 -19.09
C LYS A 97 1.99 -5.08 -17.86
N ASP A 98 2.12 -5.86 -16.80
CA ASP A 98 2.85 -5.45 -15.58
C ASP A 98 4.34 -5.80 -15.71
N LEU A 99 5.11 -4.86 -16.27
CA LEU A 99 6.55 -5.03 -16.50
C LEU A 99 7.30 -5.19 -15.16
N PRO A 100 8.39 -5.98 -15.11
CA PRO A 100 9.13 -6.54 -16.24
C PRO A 100 8.67 -7.93 -16.71
N ALA A 101 7.58 -8.47 -16.16
CA ALA A 101 7.11 -9.80 -16.52
C ALA A 101 6.40 -9.78 -17.89
N TYR A 102 6.89 -10.60 -18.82
CA TYR A 102 6.26 -10.77 -20.13
C TYR A 102 5.28 -11.94 -20.10
N PRO A 103 4.20 -11.88 -20.91
CA PRO A 103 3.34 -13.03 -21.06
C PRO A 103 4.06 -14.13 -21.85
N ASP A 104 3.98 -15.36 -21.36
CA ASP A 104 4.63 -16.54 -21.95
C ASP A 104 3.58 -17.61 -22.24
N VAL A 105 3.77 -18.36 -23.33
CA VAL A 105 2.98 -19.56 -23.60
C VAL A 105 3.76 -20.79 -23.19
N ILE A 106 3.08 -21.69 -22.49
CA ILE A 106 3.63 -22.95 -21.99
C ILE A 106 2.84 -24.09 -22.64
N GLU A 107 3.51 -24.86 -23.49
CA GLU A 107 2.97 -26.11 -24.02
C GLU A 107 3.49 -27.27 -23.18
N TYR A 108 2.62 -27.87 -22.37
CA TYR A 108 2.94 -29.03 -21.58
C TYR A 108 2.86 -30.31 -22.41
N LYS A 109 3.87 -31.18 -22.25
CA LYS A 109 3.80 -32.55 -22.77
C LYS A 109 2.74 -33.35 -22.03
N GLN A 110 2.67 -33.17 -20.72
CA GLN A 110 1.68 -33.83 -19.89
C GLN A 110 0.29 -33.25 -20.14
N GLY A 111 -0.64 -34.11 -20.55
CA GLY A 111 -2.02 -33.72 -20.82
C GLY A 111 -2.23 -32.92 -22.11
N ASN A 112 -1.17 -32.68 -22.91
CA ASN A 112 -1.20 -31.92 -24.15
C ASN A 112 -1.92 -30.56 -23.98
N GLN A 113 -1.46 -29.76 -23.02
CA GLN A 113 -2.14 -28.51 -22.63
C GLN A 113 -1.30 -27.29 -22.99
N THR A 114 -1.97 -26.27 -23.51
CA THR A 114 -1.35 -24.98 -23.83
C THR A 114 -1.89 -23.90 -22.91
N TRP A 115 -1.01 -23.32 -22.11
CA TRP A 115 -1.35 -22.27 -21.15
C TRP A 115 -0.67 -20.96 -21.51
N VAL A 116 -1.37 -19.84 -21.37
CA VAL A 116 -0.79 -18.50 -21.42
C VAL A 116 -0.68 -17.96 -20.00
N GLN A 117 0.55 -17.74 -19.55
CA GLN A 117 0.85 -17.10 -18.29
C GLN A 117 0.99 -15.60 -18.53
N THR A 118 0.23 -14.79 -17.80
CA THR A 118 0.25 -13.33 -17.92
C THR A 118 0.45 -12.68 -16.56
N TRP A 119 1.10 -11.52 -16.58
CA TRP A 119 1.15 -10.57 -15.48
C TRP A 119 0.60 -9.26 -16.01
N GLU A 120 -0.58 -8.90 -15.53
CA GLU A 120 -1.33 -7.76 -15.98
C GLU A 120 -1.46 -6.76 -14.84
N ARG A 121 -1.50 -5.48 -15.15
CA ARG A 121 -1.87 -4.43 -14.22
C ARG A 121 -3.25 -3.93 -14.61
N ILE A 122 -4.21 -4.05 -13.70
CA ILE A 122 -5.54 -3.49 -13.90
C ILE A 122 -5.59 -2.13 -13.24
N TYR A 123 -5.98 -1.12 -14.02
CA TYR A 123 -6.27 0.22 -13.54
C TYR A 123 -7.76 0.52 -13.72
N ALA A 124 -8.41 1.06 -12.68
CA ALA A 124 -9.79 1.50 -12.73
C ALA A 124 -10.11 2.39 -11.52
N VAL A 125 -11.04 3.33 -11.65
CA VAL A 125 -11.56 4.11 -10.53
C VAL A 125 -13.07 3.93 -10.45
N ASN A 126 -13.59 3.45 -9.31
CA ASN A 126 -15.02 3.24 -9.16
C ASN A 126 -15.78 4.58 -9.22
N LYS A 127 -16.77 4.67 -10.11
CA LYS A 127 -17.56 5.89 -10.35
C LYS A 127 -18.35 6.36 -9.14
N ASN A 128 -18.76 5.44 -8.26
CA ASN A 128 -19.65 5.75 -7.15
C ASN A 128 -18.87 6.17 -5.90
N ASN A 129 -17.83 5.40 -5.55
CA ASN A 129 -17.12 5.58 -4.27
C ASN A 129 -15.64 6.01 -4.41
N GLY A 130 -15.13 6.16 -5.63
CA GLY A 130 -13.77 6.66 -5.89
C GLY A 130 -12.64 5.69 -5.51
N VAL A 131 -12.94 4.46 -5.06
CA VAL A 131 -11.91 3.46 -4.76
C VAL A 131 -11.17 3.12 -6.04
N LYS A 132 -9.84 3.28 -5.98
CA LYS A 132 -8.92 2.97 -7.08
C LYS A 132 -8.52 1.50 -7.04
N VAL A 133 -8.63 0.83 -8.17
CA VAL A 133 -8.01 -0.45 -8.47
C VAL A 133 -6.78 -0.16 -9.31
N ASP A 134 -5.61 -0.49 -8.79
CA ASP A 134 -4.32 -0.25 -9.46
C ASP A 134 -3.34 -1.30 -8.94
N MET A 135 -3.50 -2.53 -9.44
CA MET A 135 -2.86 -3.71 -8.87
C MET A 135 -2.51 -4.78 -9.91
N PRO A 136 -1.49 -5.61 -9.61
CA PRO A 136 -1.19 -6.78 -10.44
C PRO A 136 -2.30 -7.82 -10.36
N PHE A 137 -2.57 -8.42 -11.51
CA PHE A 137 -3.34 -9.63 -11.71
C PHE A 137 -2.44 -10.64 -12.41
N HIS A 138 -2.23 -11.78 -11.77
CA HIS A 138 -1.65 -12.92 -12.47
C HIS A 138 -2.79 -13.79 -13.00
N ARG A 139 -2.81 -14.02 -14.31
CA ARG A 139 -3.78 -14.91 -14.95
C ARG A 139 -3.10 -16.02 -15.73
N LEU A 140 -3.64 -17.23 -15.58
CA LEU A 140 -3.23 -18.42 -16.31
C LEU A 140 -4.39 -18.89 -17.18
N TYR A 141 -4.29 -18.70 -18.49
CA TYR A 141 -5.33 -19.04 -19.46
C TYR A 141 -5.04 -20.38 -20.11
N TYR A 142 -5.98 -21.32 -20.08
CA TYR A 142 -5.91 -22.59 -20.81
C TYR A 142 -6.58 -22.41 -22.18
N LEU A 143 -5.85 -22.70 -23.26
CA LEU A 143 -6.34 -22.55 -24.63
C LEU A 143 -6.81 -23.87 -25.23
N ASN A 144 -7.62 -23.78 -26.28
CA ASN A 144 -7.91 -24.91 -27.16
C ASN A 144 -6.76 -25.18 -28.13
N ASP A 145 -6.83 -26.35 -28.79
CA ASP A 145 -5.71 -26.93 -29.53
C ASP A 145 -5.32 -26.11 -30.78
N ASP A 146 -6.24 -25.31 -31.33
CA ASP A 146 -6.02 -24.41 -32.46
C ASP A 146 -5.73 -22.95 -32.03
N TYR A 147 -5.68 -22.69 -30.72
CA TYR A 147 -5.38 -21.40 -30.12
C TYR A 147 -6.37 -20.29 -30.51
N THR A 148 -7.62 -20.64 -30.83
CA THR A 148 -8.67 -19.68 -31.20
C THR A 148 -9.56 -19.26 -30.03
N GLN A 149 -9.65 -20.08 -28.98
CA GLN A 149 -10.50 -19.82 -27.83
C GLN A 149 -9.85 -20.21 -26.50
N ILE A 150 -10.33 -19.58 -25.44
CA ILE A 150 -9.92 -19.82 -24.05
C ILE A 150 -10.91 -20.81 -23.43
N LYS A 151 -10.39 -21.94 -22.95
CA LYS A 151 -11.14 -23.01 -22.25
C LYS A 151 -11.38 -22.68 -20.78
N SER A 152 -10.39 -22.12 -20.10
CA SER A 152 -10.51 -21.75 -18.69
C SER A 152 -9.44 -20.77 -18.27
N ALA A 153 -9.61 -20.13 -17.11
CA ALA A 153 -8.56 -19.33 -16.52
C ALA A 153 -8.47 -19.49 -14.99
N PHE A 154 -7.28 -19.28 -14.45
CA PHE A 154 -7.08 -19.00 -13.03
C PHE A 154 -6.64 -17.55 -12.88
N GLU A 155 -7.19 -16.85 -11.88
CA GLU A 155 -6.85 -15.48 -11.55
C GLU A 155 -6.34 -15.39 -10.12
N TYR A 156 -5.24 -14.66 -9.95
CA TYR A 156 -4.62 -14.38 -8.66
C TYR A 156 -4.49 -12.88 -8.51
N ALA A 157 -5.17 -12.33 -7.51
CA ALA A 157 -5.16 -10.91 -7.20
C ALA A 157 -5.41 -10.67 -5.71
N ASN A 158 -4.97 -9.51 -5.22
CA ASN A 158 -5.19 -9.10 -3.84
C ASN A 158 -6.67 -8.81 -3.59
N GLN A 159 -7.31 -9.65 -2.77
CA GLN A 159 -8.75 -9.52 -2.50
C GLN A 159 -9.11 -8.30 -1.66
N ASN A 160 -8.16 -7.71 -0.92
CA ASN A 160 -8.42 -6.55 -0.07
C ASN A 160 -8.91 -5.33 -0.87
N VAL A 161 -8.48 -5.19 -2.12
CA VAL A 161 -8.95 -4.10 -3.00
C VAL A 161 -10.44 -4.27 -3.32
N PHE A 162 -10.91 -5.50 -3.51
CA PHE A 162 -12.34 -5.77 -3.74
C PHE A 162 -13.17 -5.63 -2.46
N ASN A 163 -12.60 -5.96 -1.30
CA ASN A 163 -13.23 -5.67 -0.01
C ASN A 163 -13.41 -4.15 0.16
N ALA A 164 -12.37 -3.36 -0.12
CA ALA A 164 -12.46 -1.90 -0.08
C ALA A 164 -13.55 -1.35 -1.04
N LEU A 165 -13.66 -1.90 -2.25
CA LEU A 165 -14.72 -1.54 -3.19
C LEU A 165 -16.13 -1.78 -2.62
N SER A 166 -16.31 -2.87 -1.86
CA SER A 166 -17.59 -3.18 -1.20
C SER A 166 -17.81 -2.25 -0.01
N ASP A 167 -16.83 -2.18 0.89
CA ASP A 167 -16.89 -1.47 2.17
C ASP A 167 -17.17 0.03 2.03
N ASN A 168 -16.67 0.65 0.96
CA ASN A 168 -16.85 2.08 0.70
C ASN A 168 -18.20 2.42 0.02
N ASN A 169 -19.12 1.45 -0.12
CA ASN A 169 -20.49 1.73 -0.57
C ASN A 169 -21.42 2.13 0.58
N TYR A 170 -20.94 2.09 1.82
CA TYR A 170 -21.76 2.34 3.01
C TYR A 170 -21.07 3.35 3.92
N GLU A 171 -21.86 4.15 4.61
CA GLU A 171 -21.36 5.04 5.65
C GLU A 171 -20.81 4.24 6.83
N ARG A 172 -19.65 4.66 7.35
CA ARG A 172 -18.96 4.04 8.48
C ARG A 172 -18.33 5.12 9.35
N THR A 173 -18.30 4.88 10.66
CA THR A 173 -17.52 5.69 11.61
C THR A 173 -16.16 5.04 11.85
N ASN A 174 -15.18 5.83 12.28
CA ASN A 174 -13.88 5.34 12.74
C ASN A 174 -13.48 6.09 14.02
N GLY A 175 -14.14 5.73 15.12
CA GLY A 175 -13.86 6.31 16.43
C GLY A 175 -14.56 7.63 16.72
N THR A 176 -14.04 8.34 17.73
CA THR A 176 -14.66 9.53 18.33
C THR A 176 -13.74 10.74 18.27
N ILE A 177 -14.30 11.93 18.02
CA ILE A 177 -13.58 13.21 18.03
C ILE A 177 -13.94 13.97 19.30
N TYR A 178 -12.92 14.43 20.04
CA TYR A 178 -13.08 15.23 21.25
C TYR A 178 -12.52 16.64 21.04
N ILE A 179 -13.31 17.65 21.42
CA ILE A 179 -12.91 19.07 21.46
C ILE A 179 -12.18 19.45 22.78
N ASN A 180 -12.30 18.61 23.81
CA ASN A 180 -11.60 18.76 25.08
C ASN A 180 -11.24 17.39 25.66
N HIS A 181 -9.95 17.16 25.90
CA HIS A 181 -9.40 15.90 26.39
C HIS A 181 -8.05 16.14 27.07
N GLU A 182 -7.62 15.24 27.96
CA GLU A 182 -6.32 15.37 28.65
C GLU A 182 -5.12 15.38 27.68
N TYR A 183 -5.22 14.71 26.54
CA TYR A 183 -4.19 14.72 25.50
C TYR A 183 -4.11 16.08 24.79
N ILE A 184 -5.26 16.74 24.57
CA ILE A 184 -5.28 18.12 24.06
C ILE A 184 -4.60 19.05 25.06
N ASN A 185 -4.91 18.89 26.35
CA ASN A 185 -4.26 19.67 27.41
C ASN A 185 -2.75 19.41 27.46
N THR A 186 -2.31 18.19 27.15
CA THR A 186 -0.88 17.83 27.07
C THR A 186 -0.20 18.55 25.91
N VAL A 187 -0.81 18.59 24.72
CA VAL A 187 -0.27 19.35 23.57
C VAL A 187 -0.13 20.84 23.91
N ARG A 188 -1.15 21.45 24.53
CA ARG A 188 -1.08 22.86 24.99
C ARG A 188 0.08 23.08 25.97
N LYS A 189 0.24 22.17 26.95
CA LYS A 189 1.33 22.25 27.93
C LYS A 189 2.71 22.16 27.27
N VAL A 190 2.86 21.32 26.24
CA VAL A 190 4.11 21.25 25.45
C VAL A 190 4.38 22.60 24.79
N MET A 191 3.41 23.14 24.04
CA MET A 191 3.59 24.40 23.30
C MET A 191 3.93 25.56 24.23
N TYR A 192 3.15 25.76 25.28
CA TYR A 192 3.39 26.87 26.19
C TYR A 192 4.63 26.67 27.08
N ALA A 193 5.07 25.44 27.33
CA ALA A 193 6.37 25.19 27.97
C ALA A 193 7.52 25.62 27.06
N PHE A 194 7.47 25.29 25.76
CA PHE A 194 8.43 25.79 24.77
C PHE A 194 8.44 27.32 24.68
N GLU A 195 7.26 27.95 24.62
CA GLU A 195 7.14 29.41 24.61
C GLU A 195 7.80 30.06 25.83
N ASN A 196 7.67 29.45 26.99
CA ASN A 196 8.25 29.94 28.25
C ASN A 196 9.67 29.43 28.51
N SER A 197 10.35 28.86 27.50
CA SER A 197 11.70 28.29 27.61
C SER A 197 11.86 27.19 28.68
N ASP A 198 10.76 26.55 29.11
CA ASP A 198 10.75 25.42 30.05
C ASP A 198 10.87 24.10 29.25
N TYR A 199 12.03 23.93 28.62
CA TYR A 199 12.26 22.82 27.69
C TYR A 199 12.25 21.45 28.38
N GLU A 200 12.77 21.36 29.61
CA GLU A 200 12.71 20.13 30.41
C GLU A 200 11.26 19.67 30.60
N LYS A 201 10.36 20.59 30.98
CA LYS A 201 8.94 20.27 31.09
C LYS A 201 8.33 19.94 29.74
N ALA A 202 8.65 20.69 28.68
CA ALA A 202 8.13 20.41 27.34
C ALA A 202 8.49 18.99 26.88
N TYR A 203 9.76 18.60 27.01
CA TYR A 203 10.24 17.28 26.63
C TYR A 203 9.74 16.17 27.57
N SER A 204 9.41 16.46 28.83
CA SER A 204 8.89 15.47 29.78
C SER A 204 7.55 14.84 29.35
N TYR A 205 6.79 15.46 28.45
CA TYR A 205 5.52 14.91 27.94
C TYR A 205 5.69 13.87 26.82
N PHE A 206 6.90 13.72 26.29
CA PHE A 206 7.23 12.72 25.29
C PHE A 206 7.71 11.44 25.95
N ALA A 207 7.47 10.29 25.31
CA ALA A 207 8.09 9.03 25.67
C ALA A 207 9.55 9.01 25.21
N ASP A 208 10.40 8.25 25.90
CA ASP A 208 11.83 8.15 25.54
C ASP A 208 12.06 7.61 24.12
N ASN A 209 11.14 6.76 23.63
CA ASN A 209 11.15 6.21 22.29
C ASN A 209 10.31 7.00 21.28
N ALA A 210 9.98 8.26 21.58
CA ALA A 210 9.20 9.10 20.68
C ALA A 210 9.94 9.32 19.34
N SER A 211 9.16 9.35 18.26
CA SER A 211 9.62 9.60 16.89
C SER A 211 9.11 10.93 16.37
N PHE A 212 9.95 11.65 15.63
CA PHE A 212 9.63 12.99 15.13
C PHE A 212 9.85 13.05 13.62
N TYR A 213 8.87 13.62 12.90
CA TYR A 213 8.94 13.84 11.46
C TYR A 213 8.60 15.29 11.12
N ASP A 214 9.41 15.90 10.26
CA ASP A 214 9.17 17.23 9.70
C ASP A 214 8.84 17.09 8.22
N VAL A 215 7.77 17.73 7.75
CA VAL A 215 7.36 17.66 6.34
C VAL A 215 8.42 18.21 5.36
N ASN A 216 9.39 18.98 5.87
CA ASN A 216 10.50 19.53 5.08
C ASN A 216 11.70 18.55 4.98
N ASP A 217 11.68 17.43 5.72
CA ASP A 217 12.69 16.37 5.61
C ASP A 217 12.38 15.40 4.45
N PRO A 218 13.35 14.59 3.99
CA PRO A 218 13.07 13.50 3.06
C PRO A 218 11.99 12.57 3.60
N TRP A 219 11.11 12.08 2.71
CA TRP A 219 9.98 11.24 3.10
C TRP A 219 10.40 10.05 3.97
N GLY A 220 9.82 9.95 5.17
CA GLY A 220 10.08 8.86 6.11
C GLY A 220 11.32 9.03 6.98
N ALA A 221 12.08 10.13 6.84
CA ALA A 221 13.24 10.43 7.68
C ALA A 221 12.79 10.89 9.08
N ASN A 222 12.57 9.92 9.97
CA ASN A 222 12.25 10.20 11.37
C ASN A 222 13.52 10.36 12.20
N ILE A 223 13.46 11.24 13.20
CA ILE A 223 14.51 11.39 14.21
C ILE A 223 13.99 10.99 15.60
N ASN A 224 14.91 10.65 16.50
CA ASN A 224 14.59 10.36 17.90
C ASN A 224 14.53 11.64 18.76
N LEU A 225 14.17 11.49 20.04
CA LEU A 225 14.01 12.62 20.96
C LEU A 225 15.30 13.43 21.17
N ASP A 226 16.47 12.80 21.26
CA ASP A 226 17.74 13.52 21.45
C ASP A 226 18.14 14.32 20.21
N GLU A 227 17.89 13.76 19.03
CA GLU A 227 18.08 14.46 17.77
C GLU A 227 17.10 15.63 17.62
N ALA A 228 15.85 15.46 18.06
CA ALA A 228 14.85 16.52 18.05
C ALA A 228 15.24 17.68 18.99
N LYS A 229 15.76 17.37 20.19
CA LYS A 229 16.32 18.36 21.11
C LYS A 229 17.43 19.19 20.45
N LYS A 230 18.41 18.53 19.82
CA LYS A 230 19.50 19.20 19.10
C LYS A 230 19.01 20.04 17.92
N ARG A 231 18.01 19.55 17.18
CA ARG A 231 17.38 20.32 16.09
C ARG A 231 16.74 21.60 16.63
N ASN A 232 16.03 21.50 17.74
CA ASN A 232 15.40 22.65 18.39
C ASN A 232 16.43 23.63 18.94
N GLU A 233 17.55 23.18 19.50
CA GLU A 233 18.68 24.06 19.88
C GLU A 233 19.14 24.89 18.68
N GLY A 234 19.35 24.26 17.52
CA GLY A 234 19.72 24.99 16.30
C GLY A 234 18.64 25.95 15.78
N LEU A 235 17.37 25.70 16.06
CA LEU A 235 16.29 26.66 15.78
C LEU A 235 16.38 27.87 16.73
N LEU A 236 16.56 27.63 18.02
CA LEU A 236 16.63 28.64 19.07
C LEU A 236 17.88 29.53 18.94
N ASP A 237 18.99 29.00 18.42
CA ASP A 237 20.18 29.79 18.09
C ASP A 237 19.89 30.82 16.98
N ARG A 238 18.94 30.52 16.09
CA ARG A 238 18.60 31.34 14.92
C ARG A 238 17.41 32.25 15.15
N PHE A 239 16.52 31.88 16.08
CA PHE A 239 15.25 32.56 16.30
C PHE A 239 14.93 32.71 17.78
N GLU A 240 14.54 33.91 18.17
CA GLU A 240 13.87 34.20 19.44
C GLU A 240 12.38 33.87 19.30
N ILE A 241 11.83 33.08 20.23
CA ILE A 241 10.39 32.81 20.31
C ILE A 241 9.71 33.99 21.00
N LEU A 242 8.74 34.61 20.32
CA LEU A 242 7.96 35.74 20.86
C LEU A 242 6.59 35.31 21.39
N GLY A 243 6.07 34.16 20.95
CA GLY A 243 4.79 33.63 21.42
C GLY A 243 4.18 32.65 20.44
N PHE A 244 3.33 31.76 20.94
CA PHE A 244 2.56 30.82 20.15
C PHE A 244 1.07 31.10 20.30
N GLU A 245 0.36 31.20 19.18
CA GLU A 245 -1.08 31.40 19.16
C GLU A 245 -1.77 30.11 18.72
N GLU A 246 -2.65 29.57 19.56
CA GLU A 246 -3.55 28.47 19.18
C GLU A 246 -4.54 28.98 18.12
N ILE A 247 -4.59 28.31 16.96
CA ILE A 247 -5.51 28.67 15.88
C ILE A 247 -6.69 27.69 15.88
N GLY A 248 -7.87 28.19 16.25
CA GLY A 248 -9.03 27.33 16.48
C GLY A 248 -8.88 26.55 17.79
N TYR A 249 -9.28 25.28 17.78
CA TYR A 249 -9.08 24.35 18.90
C TYR A 249 -8.43 23.06 18.37
N PRO A 250 -7.54 22.41 19.15
CA PRO A 250 -7.07 21.08 18.83
C PRO A 250 -8.20 20.04 18.90
N ASP A 251 -8.16 19.07 17.99
CA ASP A 251 -9.06 17.93 17.97
C ASP A 251 -8.30 16.66 18.38
N TYR A 252 -8.87 15.90 19.32
CA TYR A 252 -8.39 14.56 19.64
C TYR A 252 -9.22 13.53 18.88
N LEU A 253 -8.54 12.79 18.00
CA LEU A 253 -9.07 11.68 17.22
C LEU A 253 -8.73 10.37 17.95
N ASP A 254 -9.74 9.76 18.56
CA ASP A 254 -9.66 8.44 19.18
C ASP A 254 -10.16 7.39 18.18
N TYR A 255 -9.26 6.86 17.36
CA TYR A 255 -9.61 5.95 16.27
C TYR A 255 -9.89 4.54 16.77
N GLU A 256 -10.98 3.93 16.29
CA GLU A 256 -11.27 2.51 16.49
C GLU A 256 -10.28 1.64 15.71
N GLU A 257 -10.07 1.97 14.43
CA GLU A 257 -9.15 1.24 13.57
C GLU A 257 -7.70 1.51 14.00
N GLY A 258 -7.00 0.44 14.38
CA GLY A 258 -5.63 0.52 14.87
C GLY A 258 -5.48 1.11 16.27
N ASN A 259 -6.59 1.43 16.97
CA ASN A 259 -6.59 1.99 18.34
C ASN A 259 -5.65 3.22 18.49
N SER A 260 -5.63 4.06 17.46
CA SER A 260 -4.72 5.20 17.36
C SER A 260 -5.27 6.41 18.11
N LYS A 261 -4.42 7.06 18.91
CA LYS A 261 -4.76 8.23 19.73
C LYS A 261 -4.01 9.43 19.22
N THR A 262 -4.67 10.32 18.47
CA THR A 262 -3.99 11.41 17.77
C THR A 262 -4.61 12.77 18.07
N VAL A 263 -3.80 13.73 18.52
CA VAL A 263 -4.22 15.13 18.62
C VAL A 263 -3.71 15.90 17.41
N LEU A 264 -4.64 16.53 16.69
CA LEU A 264 -4.35 17.49 15.64
C LEU A 264 -4.44 18.90 16.21
N SER A 265 -3.48 19.76 15.91
CA SER A 265 -3.46 21.13 16.45
C SER A 265 -2.84 22.11 15.48
N TRP A 266 -3.44 23.29 15.35
CA TRP A 266 -2.96 24.39 14.53
C TRP A 266 -2.42 25.50 15.41
N TRP A 267 -1.26 26.03 15.03
CA TRP A 267 -0.58 27.09 15.74
C TRP A 267 -0.04 28.12 14.78
N LYS A 268 0.13 29.34 15.28
CA LYS A 268 0.89 30.40 14.62
C LYS A 268 2.02 30.80 15.54
N PHE A 269 3.24 30.43 15.17
CA PHE A 269 4.43 30.79 15.94
C PHE A 269 4.88 32.17 15.50
N ARG A 270 5.03 33.07 16.48
CA ARG A 270 5.66 34.36 16.30
C ARG A 270 7.10 34.24 16.77
N MET A 271 8.02 34.49 15.86
CA MET A 271 9.45 34.39 16.13
C MET A 271 10.16 35.63 15.59
N LYS A 272 11.36 35.90 16.08
CA LYS A 272 12.24 36.95 15.57
C LYS A 272 13.56 36.32 15.16
N ARG A 273 13.99 36.56 13.93
CA ARG A 273 15.25 36.04 13.42
C ARG A 273 16.43 36.82 14.01
N ASN A 274 17.39 36.10 14.59
CA ASN A 274 18.52 36.71 15.30
C ASN A 274 19.48 37.46 14.36
N SER A 275 19.60 37.06 13.09
CA SER A 275 20.55 37.65 12.15
C SER A 275 20.21 39.07 11.69
N ASP A 276 18.92 39.40 11.59
CA ASP A 276 18.44 40.68 11.04
C ASP A 276 17.27 41.30 11.82
N GLY A 277 16.82 40.65 12.91
CA GLY A 277 15.74 41.13 13.75
C GLY A 277 14.35 41.04 13.12
N LYS A 278 14.20 40.38 11.97
CA LYS A 278 12.92 40.27 11.26
C LYS A 278 11.92 39.41 12.04
N GLU A 279 10.70 39.90 12.22
CA GLU A 279 9.59 39.10 12.73
C GLU A 279 9.06 38.12 11.67
N ILE A 280 8.86 36.88 12.10
CA ILE A 280 8.36 35.77 11.30
C ILE A 280 7.09 35.26 11.94
N LEU A 281 6.07 35.07 11.10
CA LEU A 281 4.84 34.36 11.44
C LEU A 281 4.86 33.02 10.73
N LEU A 282 4.97 31.94 11.50
CA LEU A 282 5.00 30.59 11.00
C LEU A 282 3.67 29.87 11.31
N PRO A 283 2.78 29.68 10.32
CA PRO A 283 1.65 28.78 10.47
C PRO A 283 2.16 27.34 10.48
N ILE A 284 1.75 26.56 11.48
CA ILE A 284 2.19 25.18 11.67
C ILE A 284 1.05 24.31 12.17
N HIS A 285 0.92 23.12 11.60
CA HIS A 285 0.02 22.07 12.06
C HIS A 285 0.84 20.92 12.64
N TYR A 286 0.42 20.41 13.79
CA TYR A 286 1.01 19.23 14.40
C TYR A 286 0.01 18.08 14.49
N SER A 287 0.52 16.88 14.25
CA SER A 287 -0.12 15.61 14.62
C SER A 287 0.69 14.93 15.71
N HIS A 288 0.12 14.83 16.92
CA HIS A 288 0.74 14.17 18.06
C HIS A 288 0.05 12.84 18.37
N ARG A 289 0.79 11.72 18.31
CA ARG A 289 0.31 10.39 18.67
C ARG A 289 0.64 10.07 20.11
N PHE A 290 -0.32 9.49 20.85
CA PHE A 290 -0.20 9.15 22.26
C PHE A 290 -0.17 7.65 22.49
N ASN A 291 0.56 7.21 23.52
CA ASN A 291 0.38 5.89 24.11
C ASN A 291 -0.73 5.90 25.16
N ASN A 292 -1.06 4.72 25.71
CA ASN A 292 -2.11 4.58 26.73
C ASN A 292 -1.75 5.22 28.09
N GLU A 293 -0.50 5.63 28.29
CA GLU A 293 -0.01 6.32 29.49
C GLU A 293 -0.12 7.85 29.36
N GLY A 294 -0.60 8.34 28.21
CA GLY A 294 -0.72 9.77 27.93
C GLY A 294 0.60 10.45 27.56
N LYS A 295 1.64 9.69 27.21
CA LYS A 295 2.89 10.22 26.64
C LYS A 295 2.79 10.32 25.12
N ILE A 296 3.40 11.38 24.58
CA ILE A 296 3.53 11.54 23.13
C ILE A 296 4.61 10.57 22.63
N ILE A 297 4.23 9.67 21.72
CA ILE A 297 5.13 8.69 21.08
C ILE A 297 5.46 9.05 19.63
N GLY A 298 4.75 10.03 19.05
CA GLY A 298 5.02 10.53 17.72
C GLY A 298 4.61 11.98 17.56
N SER A 299 5.44 12.79 16.90
CA SER A 299 5.10 14.16 16.51
C SER A 299 5.43 14.39 15.04
N THR A 300 4.45 14.83 14.28
CA THR A 300 4.65 15.27 12.90
C THR A 300 4.36 16.76 12.77
N ALA A 301 5.33 17.51 12.25
CA ALA A 301 5.21 18.94 11.97
C ALA A 301 4.91 19.19 10.48
N PHE A 302 3.82 19.89 10.21
CA PHE A 302 3.40 20.31 8.87
C PHE A 302 3.44 21.84 8.76
N TYR A 303 4.43 22.35 8.03
CA TYR A 303 4.59 23.78 7.75
C TYR A 303 5.50 23.97 6.53
N SER A 304 5.53 25.18 5.97
CA SER A 304 6.50 25.53 4.93
C SER A 304 7.72 26.22 5.53
N SER A 305 8.91 25.61 5.39
CA SER A 305 10.17 26.21 5.88
C SER A 305 10.51 27.55 5.23
N LYS A 306 9.94 27.86 4.06
CA LYS A 306 10.10 29.13 3.34
C LYS A 306 9.67 30.36 4.16
N HIS A 307 8.76 30.20 5.13
CA HIS A 307 8.40 31.30 6.03
C HIS A 307 9.57 31.76 6.91
N MET A 308 10.55 30.89 7.16
CA MET A 308 11.72 31.18 8.00
C MET A 308 12.92 31.74 7.21
N GLU A 309 12.91 31.59 5.88
CA GLU A 309 13.95 32.09 4.98
C GLU A 309 13.72 33.55 4.60
N ASN A 310 12.46 33.93 4.36
CA ASN A 310 12.10 35.24 3.85
C ASN A 310 12.35 36.37 4.83
#